data_AF-A0A2E6RKR7-F1
#
_entry.id   AF-A0A2E6RKR7-F1
#
_cell.length_a   1.000
_cell.length_b   1.000
_cell.length_c   1.000
_cell.angle_alpha   90.00
_cell.angle_beta   90.00
_cell.angle_gamma   90.00
#
_symmetry.space_group_name_H-M   'P 1'
#
loop_
_entity.id
_entity.type
_entity.pdbx_description
1 polymer ?
#
loop_
_entity_poly.entity_id
_entity_poly.type
_entity_poly.pdbx_seq_one_letter_code
_entity_poly.pdbx_strand_id
1 'polypeptide(L)'
;MKELNMSKIITGYSLVLGVLLIAIFNFLIPGNSKAFTQNITEINAFTENLGANKDIAKIYFILIGLGLLFFLNGILGVYKGIGEREKKFKTVAITLNIIAITMFLITLGIASAFADSAELNMISYQMAQQSGIAAQSGDPAAIEQYNLASINSIIAGSASAGVYAVYWGLFTLAAYVIYIATTITGYIIIKSGNYYLNTLMNSIVGYGLLGLGPIFLILSLIWEVNSEIGFRIFNISQILWVLLILILGVNIIISKKK
;
A
#
# COMPACT_ATOMS: atom_id res chain seq x y z
N MET A 1 6.69 -34.18 -14.06
CA MET A 1 5.26 -34.16 -13.61
C MET A 1 5.07 -33.61 -12.19
N LYS A 2 5.94 -33.93 -11.21
CA LYS A 2 5.87 -33.40 -9.83
C LYS A 2 6.18 -31.90 -9.72
N GLU A 3 7.12 -31.41 -10.53
CA GLU A 3 7.58 -30.01 -10.54
C GLU A 3 6.53 -29.00 -11.06
N LEU A 4 5.80 -29.36 -12.14
CA LEU A 4 4.76 -28.49 -12.70
C LEU A 4 3.62 -28.25 -11.69
N ASN A 5 3.29 -29.29 -10.92
CA ASN A 5 2.25 -29.23 -9.89
C ASN A 5 2.72 -28.42 -8.66
N MET A 6 3.99 -28.55 -8.27
CA MET A 6 4.57 -27.70 -7.21
C MET A 6 4.62 -26.23 -7.61
N SER A 7 5.01 -25.90 -8.84
CA SER A 7 5.07 -24.52 -9.35
C SER A 7 3.69 -23.83 -9.29
N LYS A 8 2.63 -24.55 -9.67
CA LYS A 8 1.25 -24.06 -9.63
C LYS A 8 0.75 -23.84 -8.19
N ILE A 9 1.04 -24.78 -7.29
CA ILE A 9 0.68 -24.67 -5.87
C ILE A 9 1.39 -23.46 -5.23
N ILE A 10 2.69 -23.29 -5.49
CA ILE A 10 3.45 -22.14 -5.00
C ILE A 10 2.86 -20.84 -5.54
N THR A 11 2.50 -20.79 -6.83
CA THR A 11 1.86 -19.63 -7.46
C THR A 11 0.57 -19.24 -6.74
N GLY A 12 -0.34 -20.21 -6.54
CA GLY A 12 -1.62 -19.97 -5.89
C GLY A 12 -1.48 -19.54 -4.42
N TYR A 13 -0.65 -20.23 -3.64
CA TYR A 13 -0.40 -19.85 -2.24
C TYR A 13 0.31 -18.50 -2.13
N SER A 14 1.25 -18.19 -3.03
CA SER A 14 1.93 -16.88 -3.03
C SER A 14 0.96 -15.74 -3.30
N LEU A 15 -0.01 -15.93 -4.21
CA LEU A 15 -1.08 -14.95 -4.42
C LEU A 15 -1.95 -14.78 -3.16
N VAL A 16 -2.44 -15.89 -2.59
CA VAL A 16 -3.33 -15.85 -1.41
C VAL A 16 -2.62 -15.22 -0.20
N LEU A 17 -1.44 -15.73 0.16
CA LEU A 17 -0.67 -15.21 1.29
C LEU A 17 -0.27 -13.76 1.04
N GLY A 18 0.19 -13.43 -0.17
CA GLY A 18 0.61 -12.08 -0.52
C GLY A 18 -0.49 -11.06 -0.30
N VAL A 19 -1.68 -11.28 -0.86
CA VAL A 19 -2.78 -10.31 -0.73
C VAL A 19 -3.41 -10.28 0.66
N LEU A 20 -3.41 -11.39 1.40
CA LEU A 20 -3.86 -11.38 2.80
C LEU A 20 -2.93 -10.57 3.69
N LEU A 21 -1.61 -10.74 3.55
CA LEU A 21 -0.63 -9.94 4.28
C LEU A 21 -0.79 -8.44 3.95
N ILE A 22 -0.89 -8.10 2.66
CA ILE A 22 -1.11 -6.70 2.24
C ILE A 22 -2.39 -6.16 2.88
N ALA A 23 -3.52 -6.85 2.71
CA ALA A 23 -4.82 -6.37 3.18
C ALA A 23 -4.83 -6.20 4.70
N ILE A 24 -4.58 -7.28 5.44
CA ILE A 24 -4.72 -7.31 6.90
C ILE A 24 -3.81 -6.24 7.52
N PHE A 25 -2.53 -6.22 7.15
CA PHE A 25 -1.60 -5.30 7.78
C PHE A 25 -1.80 -3.85 7.31
N ASN A 26 -2.30 -3.61 6.10
CA ASN A 26 -2.69 -2.26 5.68
C ASN A 26 -3.86 -1.71 6.52
N PHE A 27 -4.85 -2.54 6.85
CA PHE A 27 -5.96 -2.15 7.73
C PHE A 27 -5.52 -1.96 9.19
N LEU A 28 -4.50 -2.70 9.63
CA LEU A 28 -3.99 -2.61 11.00
C LEU A 28 -3.06 -1.41 11.22
N ILE A 29 -2.56 -0.75 10.17
CA ILE A 29 -1.79 0.50 10.32
C ILE A 29 -2.59 1.48 11.19
N PRO A 30 -1.99 2.00 12.27
CA PRO A 30 -2.65 2.96 13.16
C PRO A 30 -3.25 4.13 12.38
N GLY A 31 -4.58 4.31 12.50
CA GLY A 31 -5.33 5.34 11.79
C GLY A 31 -5.98 4.92 10.48
N ASN A 32 -5.52 3.85 9.82
CA ASN A 32 -6.06 3.43 8.52
C ASN A 32 -7.49 2.86 8.62
N SER A 33 -7.77 2.01 9.61
CA SER A 33 -9.11 1.42 9.80
C SER A 33 -10.18 2.45 10.15
N LYS A 34 -9.77 3.56 10.79
CA LYS A 34 -10.69 4.64 11.11
C LYS A 34 -11.22 5.31 9.83
N ALA A 35 -10.53 5.22 8.69
CA ALA A 35 -10.83 5.98 7.46
C ALA A 35 -12.23 5.74 6.88
N PHE A 36 -12.85 4.63 7.29
CA PHE A 36 -14.22 4.28 6.92
C PHE A 36 -15.29 4.89 7.83
N THR A 37 -14.88 5.49 8.95
CA THR A 37 -15.75 5.88 10.06
C THR A 37 -15.50 7.30 10.59
N GLN A 38 -14.31 7.87 10.40
CA GLN A 38 -13.92 9.17 10.96
C GLN A 38 -13.13 10.01 9.93
N ASN A 39 -13.00 11.31 10.23
CA ASN A 39 -12.17 12.26 9.50
C ASN A 39 -10.70 12.12 9.96
N ILE A 40 -9.89 11.25 9.35
CA ILE A 40 -8.50 10.97 9.81
C ILE A 40 -7.43 11.56 8.90
N THR A 41 -7.82 12.18 7.80
CA THR A 41 -6.88 12.82 6.87
C THR A 41 -6.50 14.24 7.27
N GLU A 42 -6.94 14.72 8.44
CA GLU A 42 -6.22 15.83 9.05
C GLU A 42 -4.81 15.33 9.36
N ILE A 43 -3.81 15.95 8.71
CA ILE A 43 -2.38 15.63 8.82
C ILE A 43 -1.98 15.35 10.27
N ASN A 44 -2.55 16.10 11.22
CA ASN A 44 -2.30 15.94 12.65
C ASN A 44 -2.74 14.56 13.18
N ALA A 45 -3.96 14.12 12.87
CA ALA A 45 -4.46 12.83 13.37
C ALA A 45 -3.68 11.63 12.80
N PHE A 46 -3.35 11.63 11.49
CA PHE A 46 -2.55 10.56 10.91
C PHE A 46 -1.12 10.57 11.45
N THR A 47 -0.48 11.74 11.51
CA THR A 47 0.89 11.91 12.04
C THR A 47 0.97 11.48 13.50
N GLU A 48 0.03 11.92 14.35
CA GLU A 48 0.00 11.58 15.77
C GLU A 48 -0.25 10.08 16.00
N ASN A 49 -1.23 9.48 15.32
CA ASN A 49 -1.50 8.05 15.45
C ASN A 49 -0.30 7.21 15.01
N LEU A 50 0.38 7.61 13.93
CA LEU A 50 1.54 6.91 13.42
C LEU A 50 2.76 7.08 14.32
N GLY A 51 3.04 8.29 14.80
CA GLY A 51 4.15 8.58 15.72
C GLY A 51 3.98 7.88 17.07
N ALA A 52 2.78 7.93 17.66
CA ALA A 52 2.49 7.26 18.94
C ALA A 52 2.59 5.73 18.88
N ASN A 53 2.48 5.13 17.69
CA ASN A 53 2.50 3.69 17.48
C ASN A 53 3.60 3.25 16.50
N LYS A 54 4.71 4.00 16.43
CA LYS A 54 5.72 3.84 15.36
C LYS A 54 6.24 2.40 15.24
N ASP A 55 6.51 1.73 16.36
CA ASP A 55 7.17 0.43 16.35
C ASP A 55 6.24 -0.64 15.76
N ILE A 56 4.97 -0.58 16.15
CA ILE A 56 3.91 -1.44 15.60
C ILE A 56 3.67 -1.12 14.12
N ALA A 57 3.60 0.17 13.76
CA ALA A 57 3.42 0.58 12.37
C ALA A 57 4.55 0.07 11.45
N LYS A 58 5.80 0.15 11.91
CA LYS A 58 6.97 -0.38 11.18
C LYS A 58 6.91 -1.89 10.99
N ILE A 59 6.48 -2.64 12.01
CA ILE A 59 6.25 -4.09 11.88
C ILE A 59 5.21 -4.36 10.79
N TYR A 60 4.10 -3.61 10.78
CA TYR A 60 3.08 -3.75 9.74
C TYR A 60 3.60 -3.40 8.36
N PHE A 61 4.42 -2.36 8.20
CA PHE A 61 5.06 -2.03 6.92
C PHE A 61 5.95 -3.17 6.41
N ILE A 62 6.73 -3.82 7.29
CA ILE A 62 7.54 -4.99 6.93
C ILE A 62 6.65 -6.14 6.44
N LEU A 63 5.54 -6.41 7.14
CA LEU A 63 4.62 -7.49 6.79
C LEU A 63 3.88 -7.22 5.47
N ILE A 64 3.51 -5.96 5.21
CA ILE A 64 2.98 -5.54 3.90
C ILE A 64 4.06 -5.74 2.83
N GLY A 65 5.30 -5.36 3.09
CA GLY A 65 6.44 -5.56 2.19
C GLY A 65 6.65 -7.03 1.82
N LEU A 66 6.60 -7.94 2.80
CA LEU A 66 6.61 -9.38 2.55
C LEU A 66 5.40 -9.83 1.72
N GLY A 67 4.22 -9.30 2.01
CA GLY A 67 3.01 -9.54 1.23
C GLY A 67 3.17 -9.14 -0.24
N LEU A 68 3.76 -7.98 -0.52
CA LEU A 68 4.05 -7.49 -1.87
C LEU A 68 5.01 -8.42 -2.63
N LEU A 69 6.04 -8.95 -1.96
CA LEU A 69 6.98 -9.91 -2.55
C LEU A 69 6.31 -11.26 -2.86
N PHE A 70 5.49 -11.78 -1.95
CA PHE A 70 4.70 -12.98 -2.21
C PHE A 70 3.70 -12.77 -3.36
N PHE A 71 2.99 -11.65 -3.36
CA PHE A 71 2.09 -11.30 -4.45
C PHE A 71 2.84 -11.23 -5.79
N LEU A 72 4.00 -10.58 -5.84
CA LEU A 72 4.82 -10.49 -7.05
C LEU A 72 5.23 -11.88 -7.53
N ASN A 73 5.71 -12.75 -6.64
CA ASN A 73 6.06 -14.12 -7.00
C ASN A 73 4.85 -14.88 -7.58
N GLY A 74 3.69 -14.74 -6.95
CA GLY A 74 2.44 -15.33 -7.40
C GLY A 74 2.03 -14.82 -8.79
N ILE A 75 2.01 -13.51 -9.02
CA ILE A 75 1.54 -12.97 -10.30
C ILE A 75 2.52 -13.28 -11.45
N LEU A 76 3.83 -13.28 -11.19
CA LEU A 76 4.83 -13.74 -12.15
C LEU A 76 4.67 -15.22 -12.49
N GLY A 77 4.29 -16.05 -11.51
CA GLY A 77 3.92 -17.46 -11.71
C GLY A 77 2.76 -17.62 -12.69
N VAL A 78 1.72 -16.78 -12.55
CA VAL A 78 0.58 -16.75 -13.49
C VAL A 78 1.05 -16.45 -14.91
N TYR A 79 1.94 -15.47 -15.09
CA TYR A 79 2.42 -15.10 -16.43
C TYR A 79 3.29 -16.18 -17.10
N LYS A 80 3.98 -17.03 -16.34
CA LYS A 80 4.81 -18.11 -16.91
C LYS A 80 3.99 -19.13 -17.71
N GLY A 81 2.77 -19.46 -17.29
CA GLY A 81 1.92 -20.39 -18.03
C GLY A 81 1.16 -19.78 -19.21
N ILE A 82 1.45 -18.53 -19.57
CA ILE A 82 0.80 -17.84 -20.70
C ILE A 82 1.64 -18.01 -21.96
N GLY A 83 1.01 -18.58 -22.98
CA GLY A 83 1.63 -18.92 -24.24
C GLY A 83 2.23 -17.72 -24.99
N GLU A 84 3.12 -18.02 -25.95
CA GLU A 84 3.90 -17.01 -26.67
C GLU A 84 3.07 -16.06 -27.54
N ARG A 85 1.80 -16.37 -27.82
CA ARG A 85 0.89 -15.51 -28.59
C ARG A 85 0.72 -14.12 -27.96
N GLU A 86 0.78 -14.04 -26.64
CA GLU A 86 0.59 -12.79 -25.88
C GLU A 86 1.91 -12.24 -25.31
N LYS A 87 3.06 -12.62 -25.88
CA LYS A 87 4.39 -12.30 -25.34
C LYS A 87 4.61 -10.82 -25.05
N LYS A 88 4.17 -9.92 -25.94
CA LYS A 88 4.33 -8.46 -25.76
C LYS A 88 3.58 -7.95 -24.53
N PHE A 89 2.29 -8.30 -24.42
CA PHE A 89 1.47 -7.92 -23.27
C PHE A 89 1.98 -8.56 -21.98
N LYS A 90 2.38 -9.84 -22.03
CA LYS A 90 3.03 -10.55 -20.92
C LYS A 90 4.24 -9.80 -20.40
N THR A 91 5.16 -9.38 -21.27
CA THR A 91 6.35 -8.61 -20.87
C THR A 91 5.96 -7.28 -20.21
N VAL A 92 5.01 -6.54 -20.79
CA VAL A 92 4.56 -5.27 -20.23
C VAL A 92 3.93 -5.47 -18.84
N ALA A 93 3.11 -6.50 -18.65
CA ALA A 93 2.50 -6.80 -17.36
C ALA A 93 3.54 -7.17 -16.29
N ILE A 94 4.52 -7.99 -16.66
CA ILE A 94 5.65 -8.35 -15.78
C ILE A 94 6.36 -7.08 -15.34
N THR A 95 6.77 -6.24 -16.29
CA THR A 95 7.50 -5.00 -16.01
C THR A 95 6.71 -4.06 -15.12
N LEU A 96 5.43 -3.82 -15.42
CA LEU A 96 4.58 -2.92 -14.64
C LEU A 96 4.33 -3.42 -13.22
N ASN A 97 4.13 -4.72 -13.02
CA ASN A 97 3.99 -5.28 -11.67
C ASN A 97 5.30 -5.14 -10.89
N ILE A 98 6.45 -5.41 -11.50
CA ILE A 98 7.75 -5.22 -10.83
C ILE A 98 7.95 -3.76 -10.44
N ILE A 99 7.66 -2.81 -11.35
CA ILE A 99 7.77 -1.38 -11.07
C ILE A 99 6.80 -0.99 -9.94
N ALA A 100 5.53 -1.35 -10.03
CA ALA A 100 4.53 -1.03 -9.01
C ALA A 100 4.95 -1.53 -7.62
N ILE A 101 5.37 -2.79 -7.53
CA ILE A 101 5.79 -3.40 -6.27
C ILE A 101 7.06 -2.72 -5.73
N THR A 102 8.02 -2.40 -6.59
CA THR A 102 9.23 -1.67 -6.19
C THR A 102 8.87 -0.30 -5.64
N MET A 103 7.97 0.43 -6.30
CA MET A 103 7.50 1.74 -5.81
C MET A 103 6.80 1.63 -4.46
N PHE A 104 5.93 0.63 -4.27
CA PHE A 104 5.31 0.41 -2.96
C PHE A 104 6.32 0.05 -1.87
N LEU A 105 7.35 -0.76 -2.17
CA LEU A 105 8.41 -1.06 -1.20
C LEU A 105 9.19 0.20 -0.79
N ILE A 106 9.50 1.08 -1.75
CA ILE A 106 10.13 2.38 -1.45
C ILE A 106 9.19 3.23 -0.59
N THR A 107 7.91 3.29 -0.95
CA THR A 107 6.89 4.03 -0.18
C THR A 107 6.78 3.52 1.26
N LEU A 108 6.86 2.21 1.50
CA LEU A 108 6.87 1.63 2.85
C LEU A 108 8.14 2.01 3.63
N GLY A 109 9.29 2.07 2.96
CA GLY A 109 10.53 2.58 3.56
C GLY A 109 10.40 4.04 3.99
N ILE A 110 9.79 4.88 3.15
CA ILE A 110 9.49 6.28 3.48
C ILE A 110 8.46 6.37 4.60
N ALA A 111 7.43 5.51 4.61
CA ALA A 111 6.43 5.45 5.68
C ALA A 111 7.08 5.13 7.04
N SER A 112 8.07 4.24 7.06
CA SER A 112 8.86 3.96 8.26
C SER A 112 9.64 5.18 8.73
N ALA A 113 10.28 5.92 7.82
CA ALA A 113 10.99 7.16 8.16
C ALA A 113 10.00 8.26 8.62
N PHE A 114 8.80 8.29 8.04
CA PHE A 114 7.75 9.20 8.44
C PHE A 114 7.27 8.91 9.86
N ALA A 115 7.12 7.64 10.25
CA ALA A 115 6.74 7.27 11.61
C ALA A 115 7.75 7.75 12.66
N ASP A 116 9.06 7.68 12.37
CA ASP A 116 10.10 8.25 13.24
C ASP A 116 10.02 9.77 13.32
N SER A 117 9.87 10.44 12.16
CA SER A 117 9.78 11.90 12.13
C SER A 117 8.52 12.41 12.83
N ALA A 118 7.42 11.65 12.77
CA ALA A 118 6.17 11.96 13.42
C ALA A 118 6.27 11.88 14.95
N GLU A 119 6.96 10.86 15.47
CA GLU A 119 7.24 10.76 16.91
C GLU A 119 8.12 11.92 17.40
N LEU A 120 9.20 12.23 16.67
CA LEU A 120 10.07 13.36 17.01
C LEU A 120 9.32 14.69 17.04
N ASN A 121 8.42 14.91 16.07
CA ASN A 121 7.54 16.08 16.04
C ASN A 121 6.64 16.12 17.29
N MET A 122 5.98 15.00 17.61
CA MET A 122 5.10 14.90 18.79
C MET A 122 5.84 15.20 20.10
N ILE A 123 7.01 14.60 20.31
CA ILE A 123 7.84 14.84 21.50
C ILE A 123 8.28 16.30 21.55
N SER A 124 8.78 16.85 20.45
CA SER A 124 9.27 18.23 20.39
C SER A 124 8.16 19.24 20.67
N TYR A 125 6.95 18.97 20.15
CA TYR A 125 5.77 19.80 20.39
C TYR A 125 5.34 19.76 21.86
N GLN A 126 5.31 18.57 22.48
CA GLN A 126 5.01 18.43 23.91
C GLN A 126 6.03 19.14 24.80
N MET A 127 7.32 19.04 24.46
CA MET A 127 8.39 19.76 25.18
C MET A 127 8.25 21.27 25.05
N ALA A 128 7.90 21.78 23.87
CA ALA A 128 7.66 23.21 23.66
C ALA A 128 6.46 23.70 24.47
N GLN A 129 5.36 22.94 24.53
CA GLN A 129 4.21 23.26 25.37
C GLN A 129 4.56 23.29 26.87
N GLN A 130 5.25 22.27 27.37
CA GLN A 130 5.65 22.19 28.78
C GLN A 130 6.61 23.33 29.16
N SER A 131 7.59 23.62 28.29
CA SER A 131 8.52 24.74 28.48
C SER A 131 7.80 26.08 28.43
N GLY A 132 6.76 26.21 27.61
CA GLY A 132 5.91 27.40 27.52
C GLY A 132 5.14 27.66 28.81
N ILE A 133 4.65 26.60 29.48
CA ILE A 133 4.02 26.72 30.80
C ILE A 133 5.05 27.16 31.85
N ALA A 134 6.25 26.56 31.84
CA ALA A 134 7.32 26.95 32.77
C ALA A 134 7.77 28.41 32.57
N ALA A 135 7.84 28.88 31.32
CA ALA A 135 8.20 30.26 30.98
C ALA A 135 7.19 31.31 31.47
N GLN A 136 5.94 30.93 31.78
CA GLN A 136 4.94 31.84 32.36
C GLN A 136 5.33 32.33 33.76
N SER A 137 6.27 31.65 34.43
CA SER A 137 6.85 32.10 35.71
C SER A 137 7.68 33.39 35.58
N GLY A 138 8.06 33.78 34.36
CA GLY A 138 8.90 34.96 34.10
C GLY A 138 10.40 34.75 34.35
N ASP A 139 10.83 33.53 34.71
CA ASP A 139 12.25 33.20 34.88
C ASP A 139 12.98 33.27 33.51
N PRO A 140 14.02 34.11 33.36
CA PRO A 140 14.80 34.20 32.13
C PRO A 140 15.35 32.85 31.62
N ALA A 141 15.74 31.94 32.51
CA ALA A 141 16.24 30.63 32.12
C ALA A 141 15.13 29.75 31.51
N ALA A 142 13.92 29.80 32.08
CA ALA A 142 12.76 29.09 31.56
C ALA A 142 12.29 29.64 30.20
N ILE A 143 12.40 30.97 30.00
CA ILE A 143 12.10 31.63 28.72
C ILE A 143 13.10 31.20 27.64
N GLU A 144 14.39 31.14 27.96
CA GLU A 144 15.42 30.66 27.01
C GLU A 144 15.18 29.20 26.62
N GLN A 145 14.87 28.34 27.59
CA GLN A 145 14.53 26.94 27.34
C GLN A 145 13.29 26.80 26.44
N TYR A 146 12.26 27.62 26.65
CA TYR A 146 11.09 27.67 25.79
C TYR A 146 11.42 28.07 24.35
N ASN A 147 12.27 29.08 24.16
CA ASN A 147 12.68 29.53 22.82
C ASN A 147 13.40 28.40 22.06
N LEU A 148 14.33 27.69 22.71
CA LEU A 148 15.03 26.55 22.12
C LEU A 148 14.08 25.40 21.79
N ALA A 149 13.21 25.03 22.73
CA ALA A 149 12.22 23.96 22.52
C ALA A 149 11.25 24.29 21.38
N SER A 150 10.82 25.55 21.27
CA SER A 150 9.94 26.04 20.19
C SER A 150 10.62 25.96 18.83
N ILE A 151 11.88 26.39 18.71
CA ILE A 151 12.65 26.27 17.46
C ILE A 151 12.79 24.79 17.06
N ASN A 152 13.13 23.91 18.01
CA ASN A 152 13.22 22.47 17.75
C ASN A 152 11.89 21.87 17.31
N SER A 153 10.77 22.29 17.91
CA SER A 153 9.42 21.87 17.48
C SER A 153 9.11 22.30 16.04
N ILE A 154 9.49 23.52 15.63
CA ILE A 154 9.31 23.99 14.25
C ILE A 154 10.15 23.15 13.27
N ILE A 155 11.40 22.86 13.62
CA ILE A 155 12.30 22.05 12.79
C ILE A 155 11.74 20.62 12.64
N ALA A 156 11.34 20.00 13.75
CA ALA A 156 10.78 18.64 13.75
C ALA A 156 9.45 18.57 12.96
N GLY A 157 8.57 19.55 13.14
CA GLY A 157 7.33 19.67 12.37
C GLY A 157 7.57 19.83 10.87
N SER A 158 8.54 20.66 10.49
CA SER A 158 8.90 20.88 9.08
C SER A 158 9.51 19.63 8.44
N ALA A 159 10.39 18.93 9.16
CA ALA A 159 10.95 17.65 8.70
C ALA A 159 9.84 16.60 8.49
N SER A 160 8.94 16.47 9.45
CA SER A 160 7.80 15.55 9.38
C SER A 160 6.89 15.85 8.19
N ALA A 161 6.57 17.12 7.95
CA ALA A 161 5.76 17.53 6.80
C ALA A 161 6.45 17.24 5.46
N GLY A 162 7.78 17.41 5.39
CA GLY A 162 8.57 17.06 4.21
C GLY A 162 8.48 15.57 3.89
N VAL A 163 8.69 14.70 4.88
CA VAL A 163 8.61 13.24 4.68
C VAL A 163 7.17 12.81 4.34
N TYR A 164 6.16 13.43 4.97
CA TYR A 164 4.74 13.21 4.65
C TYR A 164 4.44 13.49 3.17
N ALA A 165 4.91 14.63 2.65
CA ALA A 165 4.69 15.01 1.25
C ALA A 165 5.34 14.00 0.28
N VAL A 166 6.56 13.56 0.57
CA VAL A 166 7.27 12.55 -0.24
C VAL A 166 6.55 11.20 -0.18
N TYR A 167 6.10 10.77 1.00
CA TYR A 167 5.33 9.54 1.19
C TYR A 167 4.09 9.52 0.29
N TRP A 168 3.23 10.55 0.38
CA TRP A 168 1.98 10.58 -0.38
C TRP A 168 2.20 10.79 -1.88
N GLY A 169 3.21 11.56 -2.28
CA GLY A 169 3.59 11.72 -3.68
C GLY A 169 3.96 10.38 -4.31
N LEU A 170 4.84 9.60 -3.66
CA LEU A 170 5.24 8.30 -4.18
C LEU A 170 4.13 7.24 -4.07
N PHE A 171 3.34 7.26 -2.99
CA PHE A 171 2.17 6.39 -2.82
C PHE A 171 1.18 6.56 -3.98
N THR A 172 0.90 7.80 -4.35
CA THR A 172 -0.02 8.13 -5.44
C THR A 172 0.50 7.62 -6.78
N LEU A 173 1.78 7.82 -7.08
CA LEU A 173 2.39 7.28 -8.30
C LEU A 173 2.37 5.74 -8.30
N ALA A 174 2.66 5.09 -7.18
CA ALA A 174 2.61 3.64 -7.06
C ALA A 174 1.20 3.11 -7.32
N ALA A 175 0.18 3.81 -6.81
CA ALA A 175 -1.23 3.51 -7.05
C ALA A 175 -1.57 3.58 -8.56
N TYR A 176 -1.11 4.61 -9.27
CA TYR A 176 -1.35 4.72 -10.71
C TYR A 176 -0.73 3.56 -11.48
N VAL A 177 0.53 3.21 -11.18
CA VAL A 177 1.21 2.11 -11.88
C VAL A 177 0.53 0.78 -11.60
N ILE A 178 0.11 0.49 -10.36
CA ILE A 178 -0.58 -0.76 -10.05
C ILE A 178 -1.95 -0.86 -10.70
N TYR A 179 -2.67 0.25 -10.89
CA TYR A 179 -3.95 0.24 -11.62
C TYR A 179 -3.77 -0.08 -13.11
N ILE A 180 -2.72 0.48 -13.74
CA ILE A 180 -2.36 0.13 -15.12
C ILE A 180 -1.92 -1.34 -15.20
N ALA A 181 -1.09 -1.79 -14.27
CA ALA A 181 -0.67 -3.19 -14.18
C ALA A 181 -1.87 -4.13 -13.99
N THR A 182 -2.84 -3.76 -13.16
CA THR A 182 -4.08 -4.48 -12.89
C THR A 182 -4.92 -4.63 -14.16
N THR A 183 -5.05 -3.54 -14.93
CA THR A 183 -5.78 -3.54 -16.21
C THR A 183 -5.19 -4.56 -17.18
N ILE A 184 -3.87 -4.51 -17.38
CA ILE A 184 -3.17 -5.40 -18.31
C ILE A 184 -3.20 -6.85 -17.81
N THR A 185 -3.14 -7.06 -16.48
CA THR A 185 -3.32 -8.38 -15.87
C THR A 185 -4.69 -8.96 -16.19
N GLY A 186 -5.75 -8.17 -16.07
CA GLY A 186 -7.11 -8.58 -16.44
C GLY A 186 -7.21 -8.99 -17.92
N TYR A 187 -6.65 -8.18 -18.81
CA TYR A 187 -6.58 -8.49 -20.25
C TYR A 187 -5.90 -9.84 -20.52
N ILE A 188 -4.75 -10.06 -19.88
CA ILE A 188 -3.96 -11.27 -20.04
C ILE A 188 -4.69 -12.51 -19.50
N ILE A 189 -5.38 -12.39 -18.36
CA ILE A 189 -6.18 -13.49 -17.79
C ILE A 189 -7.28 -13.91 -18.77
N ILE A 190 -7.98 -12.94 -19.39
CA ILE A 190 -9.00 -13.22 -20.42
C ILE A 190 -8.38 -13.96 -21.61
N LYS A 191 -7.24 -13.49 -22.11
CA LYS A 191 -6.56 -14.09 -23.27
C LYS A 191 -5.95 -15.46 -22.99
N SER A 192 -5.68 -15.80 -21.72
CA SER A 192 -5.13 -17.10 -21.32
C SER A 192 -6.09 -18.28 -21.49
N GLY A 193 -7.36 -18.06 -21.85
CA GLY A 193 -8.26 -19.12 -22.35
C GLY A 193 -8.52 -20.25 -21.35
N ASN A 194 -9.01 -19.91 -20.14
CA ASN A 194 -9.38 -20.88 -19.09
C ASN A 194 -8.25 -21.83 -18.64
N TYR A 195 -6.99 -21.43 -18.85
CA TYR A 195 -5.82 -22.20 -18.45
C TYR A 195 -5.79 -22.41 -16.92
N TYR A 196 -5.94 -21.32 -16.17
CA TYR A 196 -5.96 -21.35 -14.69
C TYR A 196 -7.36 -21.45 -14.08
N LEU A 197 -8.36 -20.91 -14.78
CA LEU A 197 -9.72 -20.69 -14.27
C LEU A 197 -10.74 -21.42 -15.15
N ASN A 198 -11.91 -21.77 -14.61
CA ASN A 198 -13.05 -22.13 -15.45
C ASN A 198 -13.58 -20.86 -16.17
N THR A 199 -14.44 -21.02 -17.18
CA THR A 199 -14.95 -19.90 -17.99
C THR A 199 -15.53 -18.77 -17.13
N LEU A 200 -16.37 -19.12 -16.16
CA LEU A 200 -17.02 -18.14 -15.29
C LEU A 200 -16.00 -17.36 -14.45
N MET A 201 -15.06 -18.05 -13.79
CA MET A 201 -14.04 -17.43 -12.95
C MET A 201 -13.05 -16.63 -13.78
N ASN A 202 -12.71 -17.08 -14.98
CA ASN A 202 -11.87 -16.33 -15.91
C ASN A 202 -12.52 -15.00 -16.29
N SER A 203 -13.83 -15.01 -16.58
CA SER A 203 -14.58 -13.79 -16.83
C SER A 203 -14.64 -12.88 -15.60
N ILE A 204 -14.97 -13.42 -14.42
CA ILE A 204 -15.07 -12.62 -13.18
C ILE A 204 -13.73 -11.94 -12.84
N VAL A 205 -12.65 -12.72 -12.77
CA VAL A 205 -11.32 -12.18 -12.42
C VAL A 205 -10.77 -11.31 -13.54
N GLY A 206 -10.85 -11.78 -14.79
CA GLY A 206 -10.29 -11.10 -15.95
C GLY A 206 -10.97 -9.76 -16.22
N TYR A 207 -12.30 -9.75 -16.37
CA TYR A 207 -13.05 -8.50 -16.57
C TYR A 207 -13.09 -7.64 -15.31
N GLY A 208 -13.10 -8.26 -14.12
CA GLY A 208 -13.00 -7.54 -12.86
C GLY A 208 -11.72 -6.71 -12.79
N LEU A 209 -10.55 -7.31 -13.04
CA LEU A 209 -9.28 -6.58 -13.03
C LEU A 209 -9.18 -5.58 -14.20
N LEU A 210 -9.70 -5.95 -15.38
CA LEU A 210 -9.74 -5.07 -16.55
C LEU A 210 -10.59 -3.82 -16.32
N GLY A 211 -11.66 -3.92 -15.51
CA GLY A 211 -12.53 -2.80 -15.14
C GLY A 211 -12.03 -2.03 -13.92
N LEU A 212 -11.58 -2.72 -12.86
CA LEU A 212 -11.08 -2.09 -11.63
C LEU A 212 -9.91 -1.16 -11.92
N GLY A 213 -8.95 -1.59 -12.74
CA GLY A 213 -7.76 -0.80 -13.05
C GLY A 213 -8.09 0.59 -13.60
N PRO A 214 -8.78 0.73 -14.74
CA PRO A 214 -9.09 2.02 -15.32
C PRO A 214 -10.03 2.87 -14.46
N ILE A 215 -11.05 2.25 -13.83
CA ILE A 215 -11.99 2.96 -12.96
C ILE A 215 -11.25 3.62 -11.82
N PHE A 216 -10.46 2.85 -11.06
CA PHE A 216 -9.77 3.40 -9.89
C PHE A 216 -8.58 4.29 -10.26
N LEU A 217 -7.96 4.09 -11.43
CA LEU A 217 -7.00 5.05 -11.97
C LEU A 217 -7.66 6.43 -12.18
N ILE A 218 -8.80 6.48 -12.87
CA ILE A 218 -9.52 7.73 -13.13
C ILE A 218 -9.97 8.37 -11.80
N LEU A 219 -10.55 7.58 -10.90
CA LEU A 219 -10.97 8.10 -9.60
C LEU A 219 -9.80 8.66 -8.79
N SER A 220 -8.63 8.00 -8.78
CA SER A 220 -7.44 8.50 -8.09
C SER A 220 -6.79 9.71 -8.76
N LEU A 221 -7.08 9.97 -10.05
CA LEU A 221 -6.67 11.21 -10.72
C LEU A 221 -7.59 12.40 -10.39
N ILE A 222 -8.86 12.13 -10.06
CA ILE A 222 -9.83 13.17 -9.66
C ILE A 222 -9.67 13.51 -8.18
N TRP A 223 -9.51 12.49 -7.33
CA TRP A 223 -9.36 12.65 -5.88
C TRP A 223 -7.99 12.18 -5.43
N GLU A 224 -7.18 13.12 -4.94
CA GLU A 224 -5.86 12.81 -4.39
C GLU A 224 -5.95 11.79 -3.26
N VAL A 225 -5.04 10.82 -3.23
CA VAL A 225 -5.12 9.68 -2.31
C VAL A 225 -4.93 10.09 -0.85
N ASN A 226 -4.30 11.24 -0.58
CA ASN A 226 -4.12 11.83 0.74
C ASN A 226 -5.35 12.66 1.20
N SER A 227 -6.38 12.82 0.36
CA SER A 227 -7.67 13.41 0.75
C SER A 227 -8.58 12.36 1.38
N GLU A 228 -9.57 12.79 2.17
CA GLU A 228 -10.53 11.88 2.82
C GLU A 228 -11.23 10.96 1.81
N ILE A 229 -11.79 11.55 0.76
CA ILE A 229 -12.53 10.83 -0.28
C ILE A 229 -11.57 9.94 -1.08
N GLY A 230 -10.40 10.46 -1.48
CA GLY A 230 -9.42 9.70 -2.24
C GLY A 230 -8.88 8.50 -1.47
N PHE A 231 -8.64 8.64 -0.16
CA PHE A 231 -8.18 7.54 0.68
C PHE A 231 -9.26 6.46 0.85
N ARG A 232 -10.54 6.84 0.98
CA ARG A 232 -11.66 5.90 0.99
C ARG A 232 -11.79 5.16 -0.34
N ILE A 233 -11.71 5.87 -1.47
CA ILE A 233 -11.73 5.29 -2.82
C ILE A 233 -10.59 4.26 -2.96
N PHE A 234 -9.38 4.63 -2.56
CA PHE A 234 -8.23 3.73 -2.60
C PHE A 234 -8.47 2.48 -1.76
N ASN A 235 -8.95 2.62 -0.53
CA ASN A 235 -9.22 1.46 0.32
C ASN A 235 -10.32 0.54 -0.25
N ILE A 236 -11.37 1.08 -0.85
CA ILE A 236 -12.38 0.28 -1.57
C ILE A 236 -11.74 -0.46 -2.74
N SER A 237 -10.86 0.20 -3.50
CA SER A 237 -10.14 -0.41 -4.61
C SER A 237 -9.30 -1.60 -4.14
N GLN A 238 -8.61 -1.46 -3.00
CA GLN A 238 -7.81 -2.53 -2.41
C GLN A 238 -8.67 -3.72 -2.00
N ILE A 239 -9.83 -3.51 -1.38
CA ILE A 239 -10.74 -4.61 -1.01
C ILE A 239 -11.17 -5.38 -2.26
N LEU A 240 -11.64 -4.68 -3.29
CA LEU A 240 -12.10 -5.32 -4.53
C LEU A 240 -10.96 -6.05 -5.24
N TRP A 241 -9.77 -5.45 -5.28
CA TRP A 241 -8.58 -6.06 -5.85
C TRP A 241 -8.16 -7.33 -5.10
N VAL A 242 -8.10 -7.28 -3.77
CA VAL A 242 -7.79 -8.44 -2.90
C VAL A 242 -8.76 -9.57 -3.17
N LEU A 243 -10.06 -9.29 -3.24
CA LEU A 243 -11.08 -10.32 -3.53
C LEU A 243 -10.84 -11.01 -4.87
N LEU A 244 -10.56 -10.26 -5.94
CA LEU A 244 -10.28 -10.84 -7.25
C LEU A 244 -9.00 -11.69 -7.27
N ILE A 245 -7.94 -11.24 -6.60
CA ILE A 245 -6.69 -12.00 -6.52
C ILE A 245 -6.86 -13.24 -5.63
N LEU A 246 -7.65 -13.19 -4.56
CA LEU A 246 -8.01 -14.36 -3.76
C LEU A 246 -8.77 -15.39 -4.60
N ILE A 247 -9.77 -14.95 -5.38
CA ILE A 247 -10.50 -15.83 -6.29
C ILE A 247 -9.53 -16.48 -7.28
N LEU A 248 -8.61 -15.71 -7.86
CA LEU A 248 -7.57 -16.22 -8.74
C LEU A 248 -6.69 -17.28 -8.05
N GLY A 249 -6.11 -16.94 -6.90
CA GLY A 249 -5.18 -17.80 -6.16
C GLY A 249 -5.84 -19.10 -5.68
N VAL A 250 -7.03 -19.03 -5.09
CA VAL A 250 -7.78 -20.21 -4.63
C VAL A 250 -8.15 -21.13 -5.79
N ASN A 251 -8.61 -20.56 -6.91
CA ASN A 251 -8.94 -21.38 -8.08
C ASN A 251 -7.68 -22.02 -8.70
N ILE A 252 -6.54 -21.33 -8.68
CA ILE A 252 -5.26 -21.94 -9.07
C ILE A 252 -4.95 -23.13 -8.16
N ILE A 253 -5.08 -23.01 -6.84
CA ILE A 253 -4.81 -24.12 -5.90
C ILE A 253 -5.72 -25.32 -6.15
N ILE A 254 -7.03 -25.10 -6.34
CA ILE A 254 -8.03 -26.17 -6.44
C ILE A 254 -8.10 -26.77 -7.86
N SER A 255 -7.66 -26.02 -8.87
CA SER A 255 -7.78 -26.42 -10.27
C SER A 255 -7.04 -27.75 -10.53
N LYS A 256 -7.76 -28.72 -11.12
CA LYS A 256 -7.20 -30.00 -11.58
C LYS A 256 -6.51 -29.90 -12.95
N LYS A 257 -6.61 -28.75 -13.64
CA LYS A 257 -6.00 -28.53 -14.95
C LYS A 257 -4.48 -28.36 -14.81
N LYS A 258 -3.71 -29.01 -15.69
CA LYS A 258 -2.24 -28.94 -15.69
C LYS A 258 -1.73 -27.65 -16.30
#